data_AF-A0A9X7T1V2-F1
#
_entry.id   AF-A0A9X7T1V2-F1
#
_cell.length_a   1.000
_cell.length_b   1.000
_cell.length_c   1.000
_cell.angle_alpha   90.00
_cell.angle_beta   90.00
_cell.angle_gamma   90.00
#
_symmetry.space_group_name_H-M   'P 1'
#
loop_
_entity.id
_entity.type
_entity.pdbx_description
1 polymer ?
#
loop_
_entity_poly.entity_id
_entity_poly.type
_entity_poly.pdbx_seq_one_letter_code
_entity_poly.pdbx_strand_id
1 'polypeptide(L)'
;MATVNKKDLERQYRRLKKQSKREIEAAMDRIARKAGFQVLRGAQDRAPVRDGVLRESLMIGNPDNIFDLILRGTKAEITVGTHLEYARYVEEGFTQRKGQFVPGHWDNEKFIYDPKAYVQFLYDQAAGKNPNIWDYGMILTGKRIPGVHYLARSEAEVESIMDELVQEELDELARRLFPNG
;
A
#
# COMPACT_ATOMS: atom_id res chain seq x y z
N MET A 1 63.06 9.65 4.02
CA MET A 1 62.50 8.30 3.80
C MET A 1 61.12 8.29 4.46
N ALA A 2 60.04 8.07 3.71
CA ALA A 2 58.70 8.00 4.30
C ALA A 2 58.50 6.60 4.91
N THR A 3 58.22 6.53 6.21
CA THR A 3 57.97 5.27 6.93
C THR A 3 56.48 5.12 7.19
N VAL A 4 55.88 4.03 6.70
CA VAL A 4 54.47 3.68 6.92
C VAL A 4 54.38 2.67 8.07
N ASN A 5 53.57 2.97 9.08
CA ASN A 5 53.39 2.11 10.25
C ASN A 5 52.17 1.19 10.09
N LYS A 6 52.40 -0.13 10.16
CA LYS A 6 51.34 -1.16 10.08
C LYS A 6 50.21 -0.93 11.11
N LYS A 7 50.53 -0.49 12.33
CA LYS A 7 49.52 -0.27 13.39
C LYS A 7 48.56 0.87 13.05
N ASP A 8 49.05 1.90 12.37
CA ASP A 8 48.23 3.04 11.96
C ASP A 8 47.31 2.66 10.80
N LEU A 9 47.81 1.85 9.85
CA LEU A 9 46.99 1.24 8.79
C LEU A 9 45.87 0.36 9.37
N GLU A 10 46.19 -0.52 10.33
CA GLU A 10 45.17 -1.37 10.98
C GLU A 10 44.11 -0.55 11.72
N ARG A 11 44.51 0.55 12.37
CA ARG A 11 43.60 1.47 13.06
C ARG A 11 42.67 2.16 12.07
N GLN A 12 43.20 2.66 10.95
CA GLN A 12 42.42 3.28 9.88
C GLN A 12 41.45 2.28 9.25
N TYR A 13 41.91 1.07 8.93
CA TYR A 13 41.05 0.00 8.40
C TYR A 13 39.88 -0.33 9.33
N ARG A 14 40.12 -0.48 10.64
CA ARG A 14 39.04 -0.75 11.61
C ARG A 14 38.02 0.38 11.68
N ARG A 15 38.46 1.64 11.60
CA ARG A 15 37.57 2.80 11.56
C ARG A 15 36.73 2.80 10.29
N LEU A 16 37.36 2.61 9.13
CA LEU A 16 36.70 2.58 7.83
C LEU A 16 35.69 1.43 7.74
N LYS A 17 36.02 0.25 8.25
CA LYS A 17 35.11 -0.90 8.33
C LYS A 17 33.88 -0.60 9.20
N LYS A 18 34.05 0.08 10.33
CA LYS A 18 32.92 0.43 11.22
C LYS A 18 32.03 1.51 10.59
N GLN A 19 32.63 2.51 9.96
CA GLN A 19 31.91 3.60 9.30
C GLN A 19 31.13 3.09 8.08
N SER A 20 31.79 2.34 7.18
CA SER A 20 31.14 1.73 6.02
C SER A 20 29.95 0.86 6.41
N LYS A 21 30.05 0.04 7.47
CA LYS A 21 28.91 -0.76 7.94
C LYS A 21 27.68 0.10 8.25
N ARG A 22 27.85 1.20 8.98
CA ARG A 22 26.74 2.10 9.33
C ARG A 22 26.14 2.79 8.11
N GLU A 23 27.00 3.20 7.18
CA GLU A 23 26.55 3.86 5.96
C GLU A 23 25.80 2.89 5.03
N ILE A 24 26.22 1.63 4.97
CA ILE A 24 25.51 0.56 4.25
C ILE A 24 24.15 0.28 4.90
N GLU A 25 24.08 0.15 6.23
CA GLU A 25 22.81 -0.02 6.95
C GLU A 25 21.85 1.16 6.68
N ALA A 26 22.38 2.39 6.66
CA ALA A 26 21.59 3.58 6.34
C ALA A 26 21.16 3.63 4.86
N ALA A 27 22.00 3.15 3.93
CA ALA A 27 21.66 3.03 2.52
C ALA A 27 20.53 2.02 2.31
N MET A 28 20.59 0.88 3.00
CA MET A 28 19.51 -0.11 2.98
C MET A 28 18.18 0.48 3.48
N ASP A 29 18.20 1.23 4.59
CA ASP A 29 17.00 1.91 5.10
C ASP A 29 16.43 2.90 4.05
N ARG A 30 17.28 3.69 3.40
CA ARG A 30 16.86 4.65 2.36
C ARG A 30 16.27 3.98 1.14
N ILE A 31 16.91 2.94 0.60
CA ILE A 31 16.39 2.17 -0.55
C ILE A 31 15.04 1.57 -0.19
N ALA A 32 14.94 0.93 0.97
CA ALA A 32 13.72 0.28 1.39
C ALA A 32 12.57 1.30 1.57
N ARG A 33 12.84 2.46 2.18
CA ARG A 33 11.84 3.53 2.28
C ARG A 33 11.42 4.07 0.92
N LYS A 34 12.39 4.31 0.02
CA LYS A 34 12.13 4.81 -1.33
C LYS A 34 11.24 3.86 -2.12
N ALA A 35 11.56 2.56 -2.09
CA ALA A 35 10.74 1.51 -2.68
C ALA A 35 9.32 1.52 -2.11
N GLY A 36 9.17 1.47 -0.78
CA GLY A 36 7.85 1.49 -0.14
C GLY A 36 7.02 2.73 -0.49
N PHE A 37 7.63 3.92 -0.53
CA PHE A 37 6.96 5.15 -0.93
C PHE A 37 6.52 5.14 -2.38
N GLN A 38 7.33 4.57 -3.28
CA GLN A 38 6.95 4.39 -4.67
C GLN A 38 5.79 3.41 -4.81
N VAL A 39 5.77 2.31 -4.03
CA VAL A 39 4.64 1.38 -4.03
C VAL A 39 3.36 2.10 -3.60
N LEU A 40 3.39 2.85 -2.49
CA LEU A 40 2.21 3.58 -2.03
C LEU A 40 1.73 4.63 -3.03
N ARG A 41 2.64 5.38 -3.65
CA ARG A 41 2.30 6.36 -4.68
C ARG A 41 1.67 5.70 -5.91
N GLY A 42 2.32 4.67 -6.46
CA GLY A 42 1.80 3.96 -7.62
C GLY A 42 0.47 3.24 -7.33
N ALA A 43 0.24 2.83 -6.08
CA ALA A 43 -1.02 2.26 -5.63
C ALA A 43 -2.11 3.34 -5.56
N GLN A 44 -1.78 4.53 -5.04
CA GLN A 44 -2.68 5.68 -4.97
C GLN A 44 -3.13 6.13 -6.37
N ASP A 45 -2.20 6.20 -7.34
CA ASP A 45 -2.50 6.61 -8.72
C ASP A 45 -3.45 5.62 -9.42
N ARG A 46 -3.30 4.33 -9.11
CA ARG A 46 -4.08 3.22 -9.70
C ARG A 46 -5.41 2.96 -8.99
N ALA A 47 -5.52 3.32 -7.72
CA ALA A 47 -6.74 3.10 -6.95
C ALA A 47 -7.91 3.91 -7.55
N PRO A 48 -9.10 3.31 -7.69
CA PRO A 48 -10.27 4.02 -8.23
C PRO A 48 -10.74 5.12 -7.28
N VAL A 49 -11.34 6.17 -7.84
CA VAL A 49 -11.88 7.30 -7.06
C VAL A 49 -13.40 7.21 -7.04
N ARG A 50 -13.95 7.09 -5.82
CA ARG A 50 -15.39 7.31 -5.56
C ARG A 50 -15.60 8.50 -4.64
N ASP A 51 -14.96 8.46 -3.47
CA ASP A 51 -15.03 9.47 -2.41
C ASP A 51 -13.63 9.92 -1.95
N GLY A 52 -12.56 9.40 -2.57
CA GLY A 52 -11.16 9.73 -2.25
C GLY A 52 -10.58 8.94 -1.07
N VAL A 53 -11.42 8.34 -0.23
CA VAL A 53 -11.03 7.70 1.04
C VAL A 53 -9.94 6.63 0.84
N LEU A 54 -10.08 5.76 -0.16
CA LEU A 54 -9.08 4.73 -0.45
C LEU A 54 -7.72 5.31 -0.88
N ARG A 55 -7.73 6.42 -1.63
CA ARG A 55 -6.48 7.06 -2.04
C ARG A 55 -5.82 7.76 -0.86
N GLU A 56 -6.61 8.41 -0.02
CA GLU A 56 -6.12 9.09 1.18
C GLU A 56 -5.55 8.09 2.20
N SER A 57 -6.12 6.89 2.32
CA SER A 57 -5.60 5.86 3.22
C SER A 57 -4.26 5.27 2.77
N LEU A 58 -3.85 5.48 1.52
CA LEU A 58 -2.53 5.10 1.01
C LEU A 58 -1.47 6.21 1.23
N MET A 59 -1.87 7.39 1.72
CA MET A 59 -0.95 8.48 2.00
C MET A 59 -0.23 8.28 3.33
N ILE A 60 1.08 8.51 3.35
CA ILE A 60 1.88 8.48 4.57
C ILE A 60 1.31 9.47 5.59
N GLY A 61 1.12 8.99 6.83
CA GLY A 61 0.59 9.76 7.94
C GLY A 61 -0.94 9.71 8.07
N ASN A 62 -1.65 9.09 7.12
CA ASN A 62 -3.06 8.77 7.30
C ASN A 62 -3.21 7.65 8.37
N PRO A 63 -4.20 7.72 9.28
CA PRO A 63 -4.43 6.68 10.29
C PRO A 63 -4.69 5.29 9.71
N ASP A 64 -5.26 5.20 8.52
CA ASP A 64 -5.55 3.95 7.82
C ASP A 64 -4.38 3.48 6.94
N ASN A 65 -3.26 4.20 6.92
CA ASN A 65 -2.08 3.83 6.14
C ASN A 65 -1.27 2.75 6.85
N ILE A 66 -0.84 1.74 6.08
CA ILE A 66 0.13 0.76 6.52
C ILE A 66 1.45 1.10 5.85
N PHE A 67 2.46 1.38 6.66
CA PHE A 67 3.85 1.49 6.25
C PHE A 67 4.75 1.02 7.40
N ASP A 68 5.22 -0.22 7.31
CA ASP A 68 6.16 -0.80 8.28
C ASP A 68 7.45 -1.23 7.57
N LEU A 69 8.58 -0.92 8.18
CA LEU A 69 9.90 -1.27 7.67
C LEU A 69 10.70 -1.95 8.77
N ILE A 70 11.04 -3.22 8.52
CA ILE A 70 11.82 -4.04 9.44
C ILE A 70 13.16 -4.37 8.78
N LEU A 71 14.26 -3.91 9.39
CA LEU A 71 15.62 -4.23 8.97
C LEU A 71 16.18 -5.39 9.80
N ARG A 72 16.59 -6.47 9.13
CA ARG A 72 17.16 -7.68 9.74
C ARG A 72 18.46 -8.08 9.06
N GLY A 73 19.57 -7.57 9.59
CA GLY A 73 20.91 -7.88 9.08
C GLY A 73 21.06 -7.42 7.62
N THR A 74 21.02 -8.37 6.68
CA THR A 74 21.14 -8.11 5.24
C THR A 74 19.80 -8.03 4.50
N LYS A 75 18.68 -8.09 5.23
CA LYS A 75 17.32 -8.03 4.64
C LYS A 75 16.55 -6.81 5.15
N ALA A 76 15.77 -6.21 4.26
CA ALA A 76 14.75 -5.23 4.59
C ALA A 76 13.39 -5.81 4.18
N GLU A 77 12.44 -5.82 5.10
CA GLU A 77 11.06 -6.22 4.85
C GLU A 77 10.19 -4.96 4.96
N ILE A 78 9.46 -4.64 3.90
CA ILE A 78 8.54 -3.50 3.86
C ILE A 78 7.13 -4.04 3.75
N THR A 79 6.24 -3.58 4.63
CA THR A 79 4.81 -3.82 4.53
C THR A 79 4.12 -2.50 4.19
N VAL A 80 3.38 -2.46 3.09
CA VAL A 80 2.61 -1.30 2.66
C VAL A 80 1.16 -1.67 2.39
N GLY A 81 0.22 -0.73 2.59
CA GLY A 81 -1.18 -0.97 2.30
C GLY A 81 -2.13 -0.04 3.07
N THR A 82 -3.31 -0.56 3.38
CA THR A 82 -4.34 0.18 4.13
C THR A 82 -5.15 -0.72 5.07
N HIS A 83 -5.62 -0.15 6.18
CA HIS A 83 -6.53 -0.80 7.14
C HIS A 83 -8.01 -0.82 6.70
N LEU A 84 -8.36 -0.18 5.57
CA LEU A 84 -9.73 -0.19 5.05
C LEU A 84 -10.14 -1.59 4.60
N GLU A 85 -11.10 -2.20 5.31
CA GLU A 85 -11.55 -3.58 5.02
C GLU A 85 -12.05 -3.77 3.58
N TYR A 86 -12.71 -2.75 3.02
CA TYR A 86 -13.26 -2.85 1.67
C TYR A 86 -12.18 -2.82 0.58
N ALA A 87 -10.96 -2.37 0.89
CA ALA A 87 -9.86 -2.24 -0.06
C ALA A 87 -9.48 -3.59 -0.69
N ARG A 88 -9.59 -4.69 0.07
CA ARG A 88 -9.38 -6.05 -0.45
C ARG A 88 -10.28 -6.37 -1.65
N TYR A 89 -11.55 -5.95 -1.60
CA TYR A 89 -12.48 -6.20 -2.71
C TYR A 89 -12.20 -5.31 -3.93
N VAL A 90 -11.55 -4.17 -3.73
CA VAL A 90 -11.06 -3.32 -4.83
C VAL A 90 -9.82 -3.94 -5.45
N GLU A 91 -8.93 -4.51 -4.64
CA GLU A 91 -7.69 -5.14 -5.07
C GLU A 91 -7.96 -6.47 -5.80
N GLU A 92 -8.67 -7.40 -5.17
CA GLU A 92 -8.84 -8.78 -5.63
C GLU A 92 -10.13 -8.99 -6.45
N GLY A 93 -11.08 -8.06 -6.31
CA GLY A 93 -12.42 -8.20 -6.85
C GLY A 93 -13.38 -8.92 -5.90
N PHE A 94 -14.58 -9.20 -6.39
CA PHE A 94 -15.62 -9.86 -5.62
C PHE A 94 -16.53 -10.70 -6.51
N THR A 95 -16.89 -11.90 -6.05
CA THR A 95 -17.88 -12.74 -6.73
C THR A 95 -19.21 -12.64 -6.01
N GLN A 96 -20.20 -12.09 -6.70
CA GLN A 96 -21.54 -11.94 -6.14
C GLN A 96 -22.22 -13.29 -5.97
N ARG A 97 -23.00 -13.44 -4.91
CA ARG A 97 -23.95 -14.56 -4.78
C ARG A 97 -25.24 -14.20 -5.51
N LYS A 98 -25.62 -15.01 -6.51
CA LYS A 98 -26.86 -14.80 -7.25
C LYS A 98 -28.05 -14.86 -6.29
N GLY A 99 -28.96 -13.89 -6.38
CA GLY A 99 -30.15 -13.82 -5.54
C GLY A 99 -29.89 -13.22 -4.15
N GLN A 100 -28.65 -12.84 -3.83
CA GLN A 100 -28.36 -12.15 -2.57
C GLN A 100 -28.99 -10.76 -2.59
N PHE A 101 -29.80 -10.48 -1.56
CA PHE A 101 -30.32 -9.15 -1.32
C PHE A 101 -29.27 -8.29 -0.60
N VAL A 102 -29.10 -7.06 -1.06
CA VAL A 102 -28.26 -6.03 -0.43
C VAL A 102 -29.18 -4.88 -0.02
N PRO A 103 -29.33 -4.61 1.28
CA PRO A 103 -30.22 -3.55 1.76
C PRO A 103 -29.62 -2.16 1.50
N GLY A 104 -30.46 -1.21 1.11
CA GLY A 104 -30.03 0.15 0.78
C GLY A 104 -31.05 0.89 -0.06
N HIS A 105 -30.63 1.97 -0.70
CA HIS A 105 -31.46 2.73 -1.63
C HIS A 105 -30.60 3.40 -2.69
N TRP A 106 -31.22 3.78 -3.79
CA TRP A 106 -30.56 4.57 -4.83
C TRP A 106 -30.73 6.06 -4.52
N ASP A 107 -29.61 6.77 -4.46
CA ASP A 107 -29.53 8.22 -4.47
C ASP A 107 -28.88 8.64 -5.79
N ASN A 108 -29.71 9.09 -6.74
CA ASN A 108 -29.33 9.33 -8.13
C ASN A 108 -28.67 8.07 -8.74
N GLU A 109 -27.42 8.17 -9.19
CA GLU A 109 -26.67 7.05 -9.79
C GLU A 109 -25.91 6.20 -8.75
N LYS A 110 -26.01 6.53 -7.46
CA LYS A 110 -25.25 5.90 -6.39
C LYS A 110 -26.15 5.04 -5.53
N PHE A 111 -25.77 3.78 -5.36
CA PHE A 111 -26.38 2.95 -4.34
C PHE A 111 -25.77 3.26 -2.97
N ILE A 112 -26.63 3.61 -2.01
CA ILE A 112 -26.27 3.85 -0.61
C ILE A 112 -26.66 2.61 0.18
N TYR A 113 -25.65 1.96 0.75
CA TYR A 113 -25.87 0.82 1.65
C TYR A 113 -26.52 1.31 2.95
N ASP A 114 -27.68 0.75 3.28
CA ASP A 114 -28.35 0.97 4.56
C ASP A 114 -28.79 -0.40 5.12
N PRO A 115 -28.11 -0.92 6.16
CA PRO A 115 -28.45 -2.23 6.72
C PRO A 115 -29.87 -2.29 7.31
N LYS A 116 -30.49 -1.14 7.62
CA LYS A 116 -31.84 -1.09 8.20
C LYS A 116 -32.95 -1.08 7.15
N ALA A 117 -32.63 -0.89 5.88
CA ALA A 117 -33.62 -0.79 4.81
C ALA A 117 -34.51 -2.05 4.73
N TYR A 118 -33.93 -3.25 4.89
CA TYR A 118 -34.72 -4.49 4.89
C TYR A 118 -35.71 -4.58 6.06
N VAL A 119 -35.29 -4.09 7.23
CA VAL A 119 -36.16 -4.06 8.41
C VAL A 119 -37.33 -3.10 8.17
N GLN A 120 -37.06 -1.94 7.56
CA GLN A 120 -38.09 -0.97 7.21
C GLN A 120 -39.09 -1.54 6.19
N PHE A 121 -38.60 -2.27 5.17
CA PHE A 121 -39.45 -2.99 4.22
C PHE A 121 -40.45 -3.93 4.92
N LEU A 122 -39.98 -4.72 5.89
CA LEU A 122 -40.83 -5.64 6.65
C LEU A 122 -41.89 -4.90 7.48
N TYR A 123 -41.54 -3.77 8.09
CA TYR A 123 -42.49 -2.94 8.83
C TYR A 123 -43.58 -2.37 7.93
N ASP A 124 -43.21 -1.82 6.77
CA ASP A 124 -44.16 -1.24 5.82
C ASP A 124 -45.08 -2.30 5.20
N GLN A 125 -44.56 -3.52 4.98
CA GLN A 125 -45.35 -4.66 4.54
C GLN A 125 -46.36 -5.10 5.62
N ALA A 126 -45.93 -5.21 6.89
CA ALA A 126 -46.81 -5.55 8.01
C ALA A 126 -47.89 -4.49 8.26
N ALA A 127 -47.60 -3.22 7.95
CA ALA A 127 -48.55 -2.12 8.00
C ALA A 127 -49.52 -2.07 6.81
N GLY A 128 -49.46 -3.03 5.88
CA GLY A 128 -50.37 -3.11 4.72
C GLY A 128 -50.09 -2.09 3.60
N LYS A 129 -48.90 -1.48 3.58
CA LYS A 129 -48.54 -0.44 2.60
C LYS A 129 -48.12 -0.97 1.22
N ASN A 130 -48.01 -2.30 1.06
CA ASN A 130 -47.53 -2.97 -0.16
C ASN A 130 -46.23 -2.35 -0.74
N PRO A 131 -45.14 -2.25 0.06
CA PRO A 131 -43.89 -1.65 -0.40
C PRO A 131 -43.23 -2.45 -1.53
N ASN A 132 -42.53 -1.76 -2.42
CA ASN A 132 -41.70 -2.41 -3.43
C ASN A 132 -40.30 -2.68 -2.86
N ILE A 133 -39.85 -3.95 -2.90
CA ILE A 133 -38.55 -4.36 -2.35
C ILE A 133 -37.36 -3.64 -3.01
N TRP A 134 -37.50 -3.18 -4.26
CA TRP A 134 -36.48 -2.44 -4.98
C TRP A 134 -36.23 -1.03 -4.42
N ASP A 135 -37.16 -0.48 -3.64
CA ASP A 135 -36.98 0.80 -2.94
C ASP A 135 -36.11 0.65 -1.68
N TYR A 136 -35.87 -0.59 -1.23
CA TYR A 136 -35.14 -0.93 0.00
C TYR A 136 -33.86 -1.72 -0.25
N GLY A 137 -33.47 -1.90 -1.51
CA GLY A 137 -32.20 -2.50 -1.83
C GLY A 137 -32.07 -2.97 -3.28
N MET A 138 -31.14 -3.89 -3.49
CA MET A 138 -30.96 -4.56 -4.78
C MET A 138 -30.73 -6.05 -4.62
N ILE A 139 -31.06 -6.81 -5.66
CA ILE A 139 -30.76 -8.24 -5.74
C ILE A 139 -29.58 -8.44 -6.69
N LEU A 140 -28.53 -9.09 -6.19
CA LEU A 140 -27.34 -9.35 -6.97
C LEU A 140 -27.57 -10.43 -8.03
N THR A 141 -26.98 -10.22 -9.20
CA THR A 141 -27.16 -11.11 -10.36
C THR A 141 -26.20 -12.30 -10.36
N GLY A 142 -25.18 -12.29 -9.49
CA GLY A 142 -24.16 -13.35 -9.42
C GLY A 142 -22.97 -13.12 -10.35
N LYS A 143 -22.72 -11.87 -10.77
CA LYS A 143 -21.58 -11.53 -11.62
C LYS A 143 -20.26 -11.58 -10.84
N ARG A 144 -19.18 -11.90 -11.55
CA ARG A 144 -17.81 -11.70 -11.06
C ARG A 144 -17.38 -10.27 -11.36
N ILE A 145 -16.99 -9.54 -10.34
CA ILE A 145 -16.40 -8.20 -10.44
C ILE A 145 -14.89 -8.36 -10.33
N PRO A 146 -14.12 -8.03 -11.38
CA PRO A 146 -12.66 -8.14 -11.32
C PRO A 146 -12.07 -7.08 -10.38
N GLY A 147 -10.96 -7.43 -9.73
CA GLY A 147 -10.14 -6.49 -8.98
C GLY A 147 -9.36 -5.56 -9.90
N VAL A 148 -9.03 -4.38 -9.40
CA VAL A 148 -8.20 -3.40 -10.11
C VAL A 148 -6.71 -3.73 -9.96
N HIS A 149 -6.35 -4.52 -8.94
CA HIS A 149 -4.98 -4.89 -8.62
C HIS A 149 -4.07 -3.67 -8.47
N TYR A 150 -4.54 -2.63 -7.78
CA TYR A 150 -3.86 -1.34 -7.69
C TYR A 150 -2.56 -1.46 -6.88
N LEU A 151 -2.55 -2.28 -5.82
CA LEU A 151 -1.37 -2.51 -4.99
C LEU A 151 -0.39 -3.44 -5.67
N ALA A 152 -0.85 -4.62 -6.12
CA ALA A 152 0.01 -5.62 -6.75
C ALA A 152 0.70 -5.08 -8.03
N ARG A 153 0.02 -4.25 -8.82
CA ARG A 153 0.63 -3.61 -9.99
C ARG A 153 1.70 -2.60 -9.62
N SER A 154 1.51 -1.89 -8.50
CA SER A 154 2.49 -0.93 -7.99
C SER A 154 3.73 -1.65 -7.43
N GLU A 155 3.52 -2.75 -6.72
CA GLU A 155 4.60 -3.62 -6.23
C GLU A 155 5.43 -4.17 -7.40
N ALA A 156 4.78 -4.70 -8.43
CA ALA A 156 5.47 -5.22 -9.62
C ALA A 156 6.26 -4.13 -10.37
N GLU A 157 5.74 -2.90 -10.43
CA GLU A 157 6.47 -1.77 -11.01
C GLU A 157 7.74 -1.46 -10.22
N VAL A 158 7.64 -1.35 -8.89
CA VAL A 158 8.80 -1.06 -8.04
C VAL A 158 9.81 -2.22 -8.05
N GLU A 159 9.35 -3.46 -8.10
CA GLU A 159 10.21 -4.64 -8.26
C GLU A 159 11.02 -4.57 -9.56
N SER A 160 10.39 -4.13 -10.66
CA SER A 160 11.06 -4.00 -11.96
C SER A 160 12.16 -2.93 -12.00
N ILE A 161 12.12 -1.93 -11.11
CA ILE A 161 13.12 -0.85 -11.03
C ILE A 161 14.01 -0.95 -9.78
N MET A 162 13.92 -2.04 -9.02
CA MET A 162 14.65 -2.18 -7.76
C MET A 162 16.16 -2.07 -7.95
N ASP A 163 16.70 -2.68 -9.01
CA ASP A 163 18.12 -2.62 -9.33
C ASP A 163 18.57 -1.18 -9.60
N GLU A 164 17.75 -0.38 -10.28
CA GLU A 164 18.04 1.04 -10.54
C GLU A 164 18.06 1.84 -9.23
N LEU A 165 17.08 1.62 -8.35
CA LEU A 165 17.03 2.27 -7.03
C LEU A 165 18.26 1.94 -6.18
N VAL A 166 18.73 0.70 -6.25
CA VAL A 166 19.95 0.25 -5.56
C VAL A 166 21.17 0.93 -6.16
N GLN A 167 21.31 0.97 -7.49
CA GLN A 167 22.45 1.63 -8.14
C GLN A 167 22.50 3.12 -7.81
N GLU A 168 21.37 3.83 -7.84
CA GLU A 168 21.29 5.24 -7.48
C GLU A 168 21.79 5.51 -6.05
N GLU A 169 21.35 4.71 -5.07
CA GLU A 169 21.82 4.89 -3.69
C GLU A 169 23.29 4.45 -3.52
N LEU A 170 23.77 3.45 -4.25
CA LEU A 170 25.18 3.06 -4.24
C LEU A 170 26.07 4.19 -4.77
N ASP A 171 25.65 4.88 -5.83
CA ASP A 171 26.35 6.06 -6.35
C ASP A 171 26.38 7.20 -5.34
N GLU A 172 25.25 7.47 -4.68
CA GLU A 172 25.20 8.47 -3.60
C GLU A 172 26.09 8.07 -2.42
N LEU A 173 26.08 6.81 -2.02
CA LEU A 173 26.92 6.27 -0.97
C LEU A 173 28.41 6.43 -1.31
N ALA A 174 28.80 6.12 -2.55
CA ALA A 174 30.17 6.29 -3.03
C ALA A 174 30.61 7.76 -2.93
N ARG A 175 29.77 8.71 -3.37
CA ARG A 175 30.03 10.15 -3.24
C ARG A 175 30.19 10.59 -1.78
N ARG A 176 29.38 10.05 -0.86
CA ARG A 176 29.47 10.37 0.58
C ARG A 176 30.73 9.79 1.24
N LEU A 177 31.13 8.58 0.86
CA LEU A 177 32.31 7.91 1.41
C LEU A 177 33.63 8.46 0.82
N PHE A 178 33.61 8.88 -0.44
CA PHE A 178 34.77 9.33 -1.19
C PHE A 178 34.53 10.70 -1.88
N PRO A 179 34.32 11.78 -1.12
CA PRO A 179 33.92 13.08 -1.67
C PRO A 179 34.98 13.79 -2.53
N ASN A 180 36.24 13.34 -2.49
CA ASN A 180 37.36 13.91 -3.26
C ASN A 180 37.94 12.91 -4.28
N GLY A 181 37.20 11.82 -4.58
CA GLY A 181 37.58 10.80 -5.55
C GLY A 181 37.03 11.07 -6.94
#